data_AF-A0A1H9FB01-F1
#
_entry.id   AF-A0A1H9FB01-F1
#
_cell.length_a   1.000
_cell.length_b   1.000
_cell.length_c   1.000
_cell.angle_alpha   90.00
_cell.angle_beta   90.00
_cell.angle_gamma   90.00
#
_symmetry.space_group_name_H-M   'P 1'
#
loop_
_entity.id
_entity.type
_entity.pdbx_description
1 polymer ?
#
loop_
_entity_poly.entity_id
_entity_poly.type
_entity_poly.pdbx_seq_one_letter_code
_entity_poly.pdbx_strand_id
1 'polypeptide(L)'
;MTTQTKPAPLTTAVAACAPAAWDCQMHTYLGSPANVAANLAAVPADIVERRVYMLMVQGTDRAEAHLYERFAFEDNEGTVATWSDHKLGDMVTRLTEVLIGNGGAHCPGEQVKANLEEQHDFQVGAPAPAPKTAAEAFGPILASFSSDKFVQATVMALC
;
A
#
# COMPACT_ATOMS: atom_id res chain seq x y z
N MET A 1 40.86 9.49 -3.05
CA MET A 1 39.76 10.43 -3.36
C MET A 1 38.47 9.64 -3.28
N THR A 2 37.81 9.68 -2.13
CA THR A 2 36.55 8.96 -1.86
C THR A 2 35.41 9.91 -2.21
N THR A 3 34.68 9.63 -3.28
CA THR A 3 33.48 10.35 -3.68
C THR A 3 32.38 10.07 -2.64
N GLN A 4 32.11 11.07 -1.81
CA GLN A 4 31.01 11.07 -0.86
C GLN A 4 29.72 11.32 -1.65
N THR A 5 28.88 10.30 -1.81
CA THR A 5 27.56 10.45 -2.42
C THR A 5 26.70 11.25 -1.44
N LYS A 6 26.39 12.50 -1.81
CA LYS A 6 25.48 13.39 -1.08
C LYS A 6 24.09 12.75 -1.01
N PRO A 7 23.48 12.53 0.17
CA PRO A 7 22.10 12.09 0.25
C PRO A 7 21.21 13.15 -0.41
N ALA A 8 20.31 12.71 -1.29
CA ALA A 8 19.25 13.57 -1.81
C ALA A 8 18.41 14.11 -0.63
N PRO A 9 17.96 15.38 -0.66
CA PRO A 9 17.29 15.98 0.47
C PRO A 9 15.91 15.34 0.68
N LEU A 10 15.74 14.65 1.81
CA LEU A 10 14.48 14.05 2.30
C LEU A 10 13.33 15.08 2.53
N THR A 11 13.57 16.37 2.30
CA THR A 11 12.69 17.47 2.74
C THR A 11 11.56 17.81 1.78
N THR A 12 11.64 17.46 0.49
CA THR A 12 10.60 17.81 -0.49
C THR A 12 9.42 16.83 -0.50
N ALA A 13 9.69 15.53 -0.37
CA ALA A 13 8.63 14.50 -0.38
C ALA A 13 7.70 14.60 0.83
N VAL A 14 8.25 14.84 2.04
CA VAL A 14 7.46 14.97 3.27
C VAL A 14 6.57 16.22 3.25
N ALA A 15 7.06 17.34 2.69
CA ALA A 15 6.28 18.57 2.56
C ALA A 15 5.12 18.42 1.57
N ALA A 16 5.29 17.62 0.51
CA ALA A 16 4.26 17.35 -0.48
C ALA A 16 3.12 16.47 0.07
N CYS A 17 3.37 15.68 1.12
CA CYS A 17 2.34 14.86 1.75
C CYS A 17 1.44 15.61 2.75
N ALA A 18 1.77 16.86 3.11
CA ALA A 18 1.01 17.60 4.13
C ALA A 18 -0.50 17.73 3.86
N PRO A 19 -0.97 17.93 2.60
CA PRO A 19 -2.40 17.94 2.29
C PRO A 19 -3.03 16.54 2.41
N ALA A 20 -2.31 15.49 2.00
CA ALA A 20 -2.80 14.12 1.99
C ALA A 20 -2.76 13.47 3.39
N ALA A 21 -1.97 14.02 4.32
CA ALA A 21 -1.84 13.51 5.68
C ALA A 21 -3.17 13.47 6.47
N TRP A 22 -4.15 14.28 6.04
CA TRP A 22 -5.48 14.38 6.65
C TRP A 22 -6.56 13.60 5.91
N ASP A 23 -6.23 12.98 4.77
CA ASP A 23 -7.19 12.32 3.87
C ASP A 23 -6.75 10.89 3.55
N CYS A 24 -6.50 10.10 4.61
CA CYS A 24 -6.33 8.66 4.45
C CYS A 24 -7.69 7.99 4.21
N GLN A 25 -7.74 7.08 3.24
CA GLN A 25 -8.96 6.35 2.90
C GLN A 25 -8.72 4.84 3.06
N MET A 26 -9.74 4.12 3.52
CA MET A 26 -9.68 2.67 3.65
C MET A 26 -10.93 2.04 3.02
N HIS A 27 -10.71 1.11 2.10
CA HIS A 27 -11.77 0.37 1.40
C HIS A 27 -11.61 -1.10 1.71
N THR A 28 -12.62 -1.71 2.33
CA THR A 28 -12.59 -3.14 2.65
C THR A 28 -13.75 -3.87 1.97
N TYR A 29 -13.41 -4.97 1.31
CA TYR A 29 -14.33 -5.81 0.57
C TYR A 29 -14.18 -7.25 1.02
N LEU A 30 -15.31 -7.95 1.20
CA LEU A 30 -15.34 -9.35 1.56
C LEU A 30 -16.31 -10.10 0.64
N GLY A 31 -15.94 -11.29 0.21
CA GLY A 31 -16.79 -12.11 -0.66
C GLY A 31 -16.02 -13.12 -1.48
N SER A 32 -16.63 -13.61 -2.56
CA SER A 32 -15.91 -14.43 -3.53
C SER A 32 -14.79 -13.62 -4.20
N PRO A 33 -13.68 -14.27 -4.63
CA PRO A 33 -12.60 -13.57 -5.31
C PRO A 33 -13.06 -12.74 -6.51
N ALA A 34 -14.02 -13.26 -7.30
CA ALA A 34 -14.59 -12.55 -8.45
C ALA A 34 -15.34 -11.26 -8.04
N ASN A 35 -16.15 -11.31 -6.98
CA ASN A 35 -16.88 -10.13 -6.51
C ASN A 35 -15.93 -9.09 -5.91
N VAL A 36 -14.95 -9.55 -5.13
CA VAL A 36 -13.93 -8.68 -4.52
C VAL A 36 -13.07 -8.02 -5.61
N ALA A 37 -12.67 -8.76 -6.65
CA ALA A 37 -11.94 -8.20 -7.79
C ALA A 37 -12.76 -7.15 -8.55
N ALA A 38 -14.07 -7.38 -8.76
CA ALA A 38 -14.95 -6.40 -9.41
C ALA A 38 -15.06 -5.10 -8.59
N ASN A 39 -15.20 -5.21 -7.26
CA ASN A 39 -15.22 -4.04 -6.38
C ASN A 39 -13.88 -3.31 -6.37
N LEU A 40 -12.76 -4.05 -6.40
CA LEU A 40 -11.43 -3.46 -6.46
C LEU A 40 -11.07 -2.84 -7.80
N ALA A 41 -11.69 -3.26 -8.90
CA ALA A 41 -11.57 -2.55 -10.16
C ALA A 41 -12.34 -1.22 -10.15
N ALA A 42 -13.30 -1.06 -9.23
CA ALA A 42 -14.20 0.08 -9.14
C ALA A 42 -13.87 1.06 -7.99
N VAL A 43 -12.77 0.84 -7.25
CA VAL A 43 -12.29 1.85 -6.28
C VAL A 43 -11.95 3.15 -7.02
N PRO A 44 -12.09 4.31 -6.34
CA PRO A 44 -11.71 5.60 -6.92
C PRO A 44 -10.30 5.59 -7.52
N ALA A 45 -10.17 6.18 -8.71
CA ALA A 45 -8.91 6.17 -9.46
C ALA A 45 -7.79 6.93 -8.73
N ASP A 46 -8.15 7.93 -7.92
CA ASP A 46 -7.21 8.74 -7.14
C ASP A 46 -6.45 7.92 -6.08
N ILE A 47 -6.91 6.72 -5.73
CA ILE A 47 -6.18 5.81 -4.82
C ILE A 47 -4.83 5.41 -5.41
N VAL A 48 -4.79 4.99 -6.69
CA VAL A 48 -3.53 4.56 -7.32
C VAL A 48 -2.68 5.74 -7.80
N GLU A 49 -3.24 6.94 -7.77
CA GLU A 49 -2.54 8.21 -8.00
C GLU A 49 -1.81 8.70 -6.74
N ARG A 50 -2.14 8.16 -5.55
CA ARG A 50 -1.37 8.44 -4.33
C ARG A 50 0.09 8.01 -4.50
N ARG A 51 1.00 8.74 -3.84
CA ARG A 51 2.41 8.36 -3.77
C ARG A 51 2.56 7.03 -3.05
N VAL A 52 1.83 6.86 -1.94
CA VAL A 52 1.84 5.62 -1.15
C VAL A 52 0.43 5.10 -0.94
N TYR A 53 0.22 3.84 -1.30
CA TYR A 53 -1.00 3.10 -1.06
C TYR A 53 -0.69 1.62 -0.85
N MET A 54 -1.62 0.88 -0.24
CA MET A 54 -1.41 -0.51 0.15
C MET A 54 -2.62 -1.36 -0.21
N LEU A 55 -2.37 -2.58 -0.67
CA LEU A 55 -3.36 -3.65 -0.76
C LEU A 55 -3.00 -4.75 0.24
N MET A 56 -3.96 -5.16 1.05
CA MET A 56 -3.88 -6.36 1.88
C MET A 56 -4.97 -7.33 1.44
N VAL A 57 -4.63 -8.60 1.28
CA VAL A 57 -5.57 -9.66 0.92
C VAL A 57 -5.44 -10.80 1.90
N GLN A 58 -6.56 -11.31 2.41
CA GLN A 58 -6.61 -12.51 3.22
C GLN A 58 -7.57 -13.52 2.59
N GLY A 59 -7.04 -14.70 2.29
CA GLY A 59 -7.81 -15.89 1.95
C GLY A 59 -7.95 -16.82 3.16
N THR A 60 -8.12 -18.11 2.88
CA THR A 60 -8.36 -19.12 3.92
C THR A 60 -7.08 -19.46 4.69
N ASP A 61 -6.00 -19.74 3.97
CA ASP A 61 -4.74 -20.26 4.53
C ASP A 61 -3.51 -19.40 4.14
N ARG A 62 -3.75 -18.25 3.51
CA ARG A 62 -2.72 -17.31 3.09
C ARG A 62 -3.21 -15.86 3.15
N ALA A 63 -2.27 -14.97 3.36
CA ALA A 63 -2.45 -13.53 3.37
C ALA A 63 -1.27 -12.88 2.66
N GLU A 64 -1.52 -11.74 2.02
CA GLU A 64 -0.51 -10.94 1.37
C GLU A 64 -0.74 -9.45 1.62
N ALA A 65 0.35 -8.71 1.67
CA ALA A 65 0.38 -7.27 1.74
C ALA A 65 1.31 -6.73 0.65
N HIS A 66 0.86 -5.71 -0.06
CA HIS A 66 1.57 -5.05 -1.15
C HIS A 66 1.53 -3.55 -0.90
N LEU A 67 2.66 -2.95 -0.55
CA LEU A 67 2.83 -1.51 -0.36
C LEU A 67 3.45 -0.92 -1.62
N TYR A 68 2.72 -0.03 -2.27
CA TYR A 68 3.14 0.65 -3.49
C TYR A 68 3.68 2.02 -3.10
N GLU A 69 4.87 2.36 -3.58
CA GLU A 69 5.51 3.65 -3.33
C GLU A 69 6.08 4.23 -4.62
N ARG A 70 5.54 5.37 -5.07
CA ARG A 70 6.15 6.20 -6.11
C ARG A 70 7.31 6.99 -5.53
N PHE A 71 8.36 7.23 -6.33
CA PHE A 71 9.50 8.04 -5.87
C PHE A 71 9.11 9.51 -5.63
N ALA A 72 8.17 10.03 -6.41
CA ALA A 72 7.50 11.31 -6.21
C ALA A 72 6.03 11.24 -6.69
N PHE A 73 5.21 12.24 -6.32
CA PHE A 73 3.80 12.32 -6.71
C PHE A 73 3.58 12.30 -8.24
N GLU A 74 4.48 12.97 -8.98
CA GLU A 74 4.38 13.09 -10.44
C GLU A 74 5.10 11.95 -11.18
N ASP A 75 5.79 11.06 -10.47
CA ASP A 75 6.55 9.98 -11.08
C ASP A 75 5.65 8.86 -11.56
N ASN A 76 5.99 8.31 -12.72
CA ASN A 76 5.33 7.15 -13.32
C ASN A 76 6.02 5.83 -12.96
N GLU A 77 6.96 5.87 -12.01
CA GLU A 77 7.74 4.72 -11.55
C GLU A 77 7.73 4.69 -10.02
N GLY A 78 7.91 3.50 -9.49
CA GLY A 78 7.95 3.27 -8.06
C GLY A 78 8.42 1.87 -7.72
N THR A 79 8.25 1.50 -6.47
CA THR A 79 8.53 0.15 -5.96
C THR A 79 7.26 -0.45 -5.38
N VAL A 80 7.26 -1.78 -5.31
CA VAL A 80 6.26 -2.53 -4.54
C VAL A 80 7.00 -3.35 -3.51
N ALA A 81 6.71 -3.09 -2.24
CA ALA A 81 7.19 -3.91 -1.14
C ALA A 81 6.12 -4.96 -0.83
N THR A 82 6.52 -6.23 -0.76
CA THR A 82 5.60 -7.35 -0.59
C THR A 82 5.88 -8.13 0.68
N TRP A 83 4.82 -8.61 1.29
CA TRP A 83 4.87 -9.53 2.43
C TRP A 83 3.77 -10.57 2.29
N SER A 84 4.02 -11.77 2.79
CA SER A 84 3.06 -12.87 2.76
C SER A 84 3.22 -13.78 3.97
N ASP A 85 2.12 -14.31 4.47
CA ASP A 85 2.06 -15.27 5.57
C ASP A 85 0.74 -16.06 5.48
N HIS A 86 0.41 -16.88 6.47
CA HIS A 86 -0.85 -17.61 6.57
C HIS A 86 -2.05 -16.71 6.91
N LYS A 87 -1.83 -15.57 7.57
CA LYS A 87 -2.88 -14.64 8.02
C LYS A 87 -2.31 -13.22 8.17
N LEU A 88 -3.14 -12.19 7.96
CA LEU A 88 -2.78 -10.78 8.22
C LEU A 88 -2.58 -10.49 9.72
N GLY A 89 -3.15 -11.32 10.60
CA GLY A 89 -3.12 -11.07 12.04
C GLY A 89 -3.88 -9.79 12.41
N ASP A 90 -3.23 -8.90 13.16
CA ASP A 90 -3.75 -7.60 13.59
C ASP A 90 -3.26 -6.43 12.72
N MET A 91 -2.58 -6.70 11.58
CA MET A 91 -1.95 -5.68 10.73
C MET A 91 -2.89 -4.53 10.39
N VAL A 92 -4.12 -4.82 9.90
CA VAL A 92 -5.10 -3.78 9.54
C VAL A 92 -5.46 -2.90 10.75
N THR A 93 -5.70 -3.51 11.92
CA THR A 93 -6.04 -2.79 13.15
C THR A 93 -4.88 -1.90 13.58
N ARG A 94 -3.66 -2.44 13.60
CA ARG A 94 -2.47 -1.71 14.01
C ARG A 94 -2.15 -0.53 13.09
N LEU A 95 -2.24 -0.72 11.77
CA LEU A 95 -2.05 0.36 10.81
C LEU A 95 -3.12 1.44 10.99
N THR A 96 -4.37 1.05 11.26
CA THR A 96 -5.44 2.00 11.57
C THR A 96 -5.13 2.82 12.83
N GLU A 97 -4.62 2.18 13.88
CA GLU A 97 -4.20 2.86 15.11
C GLU A 97 -3.02 3.82 14.88
N VAL A 98 -2.03 3.42 14.06
CA VAL A 98 -0.93 4.29 13.64
C VAL A 98 -1.46 5.53 12.93
N LEU A 99 -2.41 5.37 12.00
CA LEU A 99 -2.98 6.47 11.23
C LEU A 99 -3.82 7.42 12.11
N ILE A 100 -4.65 6.88 13.00
CA ILE A 100 -5.45 7.66 13.95
C ILE A 100 -4.52 8.41 14.92
N GLY A 101 -3.51 7.72 15.46
CA GLY A 101 -2.53 8.31 16.38
C GLY A 101 -1.67 9.39 15.72
N ASN A 102 -1.37 9.24 14.42
CA ASN A 102 -0.68 10.26 13.63
C ASN A 102 -1.51 11.55 13.49
N GLY A 103 -2.82 11.43 13.28
CA GLY A 103 -3.75 12.58 13.27
C GLY A 103 -3.33 13.70 12.30
N GLY A 104 -2.70 13.35 11.17
CA GLY A 104 -2.21 14.30 10.17
C GLY A 104 -0.92 15.05 10.52
N ALA A 105 -0.25 14.72 11.63
CA ALA A 105 0.98 15.38 12.06
C ALA A 105 2.20 15.03 11.18
N HIS A 106 2.28 13.79 10.71
CA HIS A 106 3.34 13.28 9.85
C HIS A 106 2.78 12.63 8.58
N CYS A 107 3.65 12.37 7.60
CA CYS A 107 3.30 11.66 6.38
C CYS A 107 2.79 10.23 6.71
N PRO A 108 1.53 9.89 6.41
CA PRO A 108 0.96 8.58 6.72
C PRO A 108 1.72 7.42 6.06
N GLY A 109 2.17 7.60 4.81
CA GLY A 109 2.93 6.58 4.08
C GLY A 109 4.23 6.20 4.80
N GLU A 110 4.98 7.19 5.29
CA GLU A 110 6.21 6.95 6.03
C GLU A 110 5.95 6.29 7.40
N GLN A 111 4.87 6.68 8.09
CA GLN A 111 4.50 6.08 9.37
C GLN A 111 4.10 4.61 9.22
N VAL A 112 3.30 4.29 8.19
CA VAL A 112 2.92 2.91 7.86
C VAL A 112 4.15 2.11 7.47
N LYS A 113 5.02 2.63 6.60
CA LYS A 113 6.25 1.96 6.18
C LYS A 113 7.17 1.64 7.37
N ALA A 114 7.44 2.63 8.22
CA ALA A 114 8.25 2.43 9.41
C ALA A 114 7.65 1.37 10.35
N ASN A 115 6.32 1.37 10.52
CA ASN A 115 5.65 0.34 11.31
C ASN A 115 5.76 -1.06 10.68
N LEU A 116 5.63 -1.17 9.35
CA LEU A 116 5.75 -2.45 8.65
C LEU A 116 7.19 -3.00 8.73
N GLU A 117 8.20 -2.15 8.49
CA GLU A 117 9.63 -2.53 8.54
C GLU A 117 10.07 -3.00 9.94
N GLU A 118 9.47 -2.48 11.01
CA GLU A 118 9.77 -2.91 12.39
C GLU A 118 9.20 -4.31 12.70
N GLN A 119 8.10 -4.70 12.04
CA GLN A 119 7.28 -5.84 12.45
C GLN A 119 7.32 -7.01 11.46
N HIS A 120 7.68 -6.72 10.21
CA HIS A 120 7.58 -7.65 9.10
C HIS A 120 8.75 -7.48 8.14
N ASP A 121 9.19 -8.60 7.55
CA ASP A 121 10.27 -8.62 6.58
C ASP A 121 9.73 -8.42 5.16
N PHE A 122 9.35 -7.18 4.83
CA PHE A 122 8.86 -6.82 3.50
C PHE A 122 9.99 -6.87 2.46
N GLN A 123 9.74 -7.56 1.36
CA GLN A 123 10.67 -7.65 0.24
C GLN A 123 10.38 -6.52 -0.76
N VAL A 124 11.32 -5.58 -0.90
CA VAL A 124 11.19 -4.47 -1.84
C VAL A 124 11.58 -4.91 -3.24
N GLY A 125 10.63 -4.88 -4.16
CA GLY A 125 10.86 -5.17 -5.57
C GLY A 125 11.74 -4.11 -6.27
N ALA A 126 12.31 -4.48 -7.41
CA ALA A 126 13.00 -3.53 -8.27
C ALA A 126 12.03 -2.43 -8.76
N PRO A 127 12.54 -1.23 -9.10
CA PRO A 127 11.72 -0.18 -9.68
C PRO A 127 10.95 -0.65 -10.92
N ALA A 128 9.69 -0.29 -11.01
CA ALA A 128 8.80 -0.65 -12.11
C ALA A 128 7.82 0.49 -12.42
N PRO A 129 7.20 0.49 -13.61
CA PRO A 129 6.12 1.42 -13.92
C PRO A 129 5.00 1.33 -12.88
N ALA A 130 4.60 2.49 -12.36
CA ALA A 130 3.51 2.57 -11.41
C ALA A 130 2.17 2.24 -12.12
N PRO A 131 1.29 1.44 -11.49
CA PRO A 131 -0.03 1.17 -12.04
C PRO A 131 -0.81 2.44 -12.35
N LYS A 132 -1.55 2.43 -13.47
CA LYS A 132 -2.40 3.56 -13.89
C LYS A 132 -3.85 3.38 -13.47
N THR A 133 -4.23 2.17 -13.10
CA THR A 133 -5.60 1.83 -12.66
C THR A 133 -5.57 0.87 -11.49
N ALA A 134 -6.65 0.85 -10.70
CA ALA A 134 -6.83 -0.12 -9.62
C ALA A 134 -6.84 -1.57 -10.15
N ALA A 135 -7.38 -1.80 -11.36
CA ALA A 135 -7.36 -3.12 -12.00
C ALA A 135 -5.93 -3.59 -12.31
N GLU A 136 -5.07 -2.70 -12.80
CA GLU A 136 -3.64 -2.99 -13.03
C GLU A 136 -2.90 -3.25 -11.71
N ALA A 137 -3.19 -2.46 -10.67
CA ALA A 137 -2.53 -2.59 -9.37
C ALA A 137 -2.93 -3.88 -8.64
N PHE A 138 -4.22 -4.17 -8.55
CA PHE A 138 -4.77 -5.15 -7.62
C PHE A 138 -5.25 -6.45 -8.27
N GLY A 139 -5.58 -6.41 -9.56
CA GLY A 139 -6.13 -7.55 -10.31
C GLY A 139 -5.22 -8.79 -10.28
N PRO A 140 -3.92 -8.67 -10.62
CA PRO A 140 -3.01 -9.81 -10.59
C PRO A 140 -2.88 -10.46 -9.21
N ILE A 141 -2.86 -9.63 -8.15
CA ILE A 141 -2.78 -10.12 -6.77
C ILE A 141 -4.01 -10.95 -6.45
N LEU A 142 -5.20 -10.43 -6.73
CA LEU A 142 -6.45 -11.15 -6.45
C LEU A 142 -6.69 -12.37 -7.30
N ALA A 143 -6.21 -12.37 -8.55
CA ALA A 143 -6.28 -13.55 -9.40
C ALA A 143 -5.55 -14.75 -8.76
N SER A 144 -4.50 -14.50 -7.97
CA SER A 144 -3.78 -15.54 -7.24
C SER A 144 -4.59 -16.18 -6.11
N PHE A 145 -5.70 -15.55 -5.68
CA PHE A 145 -6.65 -16.07 -4.69
C PHE A 145 -7.91 -16.69 -5.32
N SER A 146 -7.91 -16.92 -6.64
CA SER A 146 -9.09 -17.42 -7.37
C SER A 146 -9.61 -18.79 -6.91
N SER A 147 -8.76 -19.59 -6.25
CA SER A 147 -9.15 -20.87 -5.66
C SER A 147 -9.85 -20.76 -4.30
N ASP A 148 -9.75 -19.60 -3.63
CA ASP A 148 -10.40 -19.37 -2.35
C ASP A 148 -11.91 -19.21 -2.53
N LYS A 149 -12.68 -19.73 -1.57
CA LYS A 149 -14.15 -19.56 -1.56
C LYS A 149 -14.55 -18.16 -1.10
N PHE A 150 -13.74 -17.56 -0.24
CA PHE A 150 -14.01 -16.31 0.41
C PHE A 150 -12.70 -15.60 0.70
N VAL A 151 -12.62 -14.31 0.37
CA VAL A 151 -11.46 -13.46 0.61
C VAL A 151 -11.90 -12.14 1.21
N GLN A 152 -11.01 -11.54 1.99
CA GLN A 152 -11.05 -10.14 2.37
C GLN A 152 -9.96 -9.41 1.61
N ALA A 153 -10.27 -8.23 1.07
CA ALA A 153 -9.26 -7.31 0.58
C ALA A 153 -9.47 -5.93 1.21
N THR A 154 -8.39 -5.33 1.69
CA THR A 154 -8.36 -4.00 2.29
C THR A 154 -7.36 -3.15 1.53
N VAL A 155 -7.82 -2.04 0.97
CA VAL A 155 -6.97 -1.02 0.33
C VAL A 155 -6.87 0.18 1.23
N MET A 156 -5.65 0.69 1.43
CA MET A 156 -5.38 1.92 2.16
C MET A 156 -4.72 2.93 1.23
N ALA A 157 -5.34 4.09 1.06
CA ALA A 157 -4.75 5.27 0.44
C ALA A 157 -4.10 6.12 1.54
N LEU A 158 -2.79 6.39 1.45
CA LEU A 158 -2.03 6.93 2.56
C LEU A 158 -1.60 8.38 2.33
N CYS A 159 -0.82 8.64 1.27
CA CYS A 159 -0.37 9.98 0.93
C CYS A 159 -0.17 10.17 -0.56
#